data_AF-D5GA65-F1
#
_entry.id   AF-D5GA65-F1
#
_cell.length_a   1.000
_cell.length_b   1.000
_cell.length_c   1.000
_cell.angle_alpha   90.00
_cell.angle_beta   90.00
_cell.angle_gamma   90.00
#
_symmetry.space_group_name_H-M   'P 1'
#
loop_
_entity.id
_entity.type
_entity.pdbx_description
1 polymer ?
#
loop_
_entity_poly.entity_id
_entity_poly.type
_entity_poly.pdbx_seq_one_letter_code
_entity_poly.pdbx_strand_id
1 'polypeptide(L)'
;MPFWPAHPTSHHSNNPITLKTKTKTLPFPALTTPLLTPFHANPFLFNGHLQTFWTAAKWDDPHAIYYARQLLRNPADGGHFAVDFVVPEASPSTPAPAATGGNLPSRTRDMTEEEVAKLGSDDDTPMVIALHGLSGGSHELYLRSVLAPLTRKVEEGGSGFAACVVNARGCALSKVTTGQLFNARFTEDLRQTVRYLQDVYPRRPLYAVGFSFGANILANYIGEEGGKCAFKAVALCSCPWNLEVASKALQRTYLGSEVYSKVMGGNLRNLFEIHIDNFSGDPRIDVDLVRRGRYLYEFDRDFTARIFGYPTVGAYYRDASSVDNLLKARVPTFILHAKDDPISVDEGVPYDEVKANPYCFMATTPTGGHLSWFEYGGGRWS
;
A
#
# COMPACT_ATOMS: atom_id res chain seq x y z
N MET A 1 30.29 -11.10 -6.60
CA MET A 1 28.89 -11.58 -6.56
C MET A 1 28.44 -11.48 -5.12
N PRO A 2 27.43 -10.71 -4.72
CA PRO A 2 27.02 -10.77 -3.33
C PRO A 2 26.30 -12.11 -3.10
N PHE A 3 27.01 -13.00 -2.43
CA PHE A 3 26.59 -14.09 -1.56
C PHE A 3 25.12 -14.52 -1.68
N TRP A 4 24.93 -15.61 -2.42
CA TRP A 4 23.71 -16.39 -2.42
C TRP A 4 23.83 -17.59 -1.49
N PRO A 5 22.83 -17.89 -0.64
CA PRO A 5 21.62 -17.11 -0.38
C PRO A 5 21.82 -15.83 0.43
N ALA A 6 20.90 -14.88 0.26
CA ALA A 6 20.82 -13.69 1.10
C ALA A 6 19.97 -13.98 2.35
N HIS A 7 20.60 -13.97 3.52
CA HIS A 7 19.89 -14.23 4.79
C HIS A 7 19.22 -12.94 5.32
N PRO A 8 17.90 -12.93 5.55
CA PRO A 8 17.24 -11.79 6.16
C PRO A 8 17.80 -11.49 7.56
N THR A 9 17.97 -10.22 7.88
CA THR A 9 18.32 -9.74 9.22
C THR A 9 17.07 -9.24 9.92
N SER A 10 16.84 -9.65 11.17
CA SER A 10 15.73 -9.17 11.99
C SER A 10 16.14 -7.98 12.87
N HIS A 11 15.22 -7.04 13.05
CA HIS A 11 15.34 -5.89 13.94
C HIS A 11 14.06 -5.77 14.74
N HIS A 12 14.16 -5.71 16.06
CA HIS A 12 13.03 -5.59 16.96
C HIS A 12 13.50 -5.10 18.32
N SER A 13 12.56 -4.73 19.18
CA SER A 13 12.86 -4.37 20.57
C SER A 13 13.44 -5.56 21.35
N ASN A 14 14.30 -5.24 22.32
CA ASN A 14 14.75 -6.21 23.34
C ASN A 14 13.62 -6.62 24.29
N ASN A 15 12.54 -5.84 24.35
CA ASN A 15 11.36 -6.09 25.19
C ASN A 15 10.09 -6.20 24.31
N PRO A 16 10.01 -7.17 23.38
CA PRO A 16 8.89 -7.25 22.46
C PRO A 16 7.59 -7.61 23.18
N ILE A 17 6.46 -7.23 22.58
CA ILE A 17 5.16 -7.73 23.02
C ILE A 17 5.07 -9.25 22.89
N THR A 18 4.15 -9.84 23.65
CA THR A 18 3.80 -11.26 23.53
C THR A 18 2.48 -11.40 22.77
N LEU A 19 2.46 -12.28 21.79
CA LEU A 19 1.28 -12.60 20.99
C LEU A 19 0.69 -13.94 21.41
N LYS A 20 -0.64 -13.97 21.53
CA LYS A 20 -1.39 -15.20 21.78
C LYS A 20 -1.90 -15.76 20.45
N THR A 21 -1.41 -16.92 20.06
CA THR A 21 -1.94 -17.72 18.95
C THR A 21 -3.00 -18.70 19.47
N LYS A 22 -3.61 -19.49 18.58
CA LYS A 22 -4.55 -20.55 18.97
C LYS A 22 -3.91 -21.61 19.87
N THR A 23 -2.60 -21.82 19.77
CA THR A 23 -1.89 -22.94 20.42
C THR A 23 -0.80 -22.50 21.39
N LYS A 24 -0.25 -21.28 21.25
CA LYS A 24 0.93 -20.83 22.00
C LYS A 24 0.83 -19.34 22.33
N THR A 25 1.50 -18.93 23.40
CA THR A 25 1.73 -17.53 23.73
C THR A 25 3.23 -17.29 23.64
N LEU A 26 3.66 -16.47 22.68
CA LEU A 26 5.07 -16.32 22.33
C LEU A 26 5.42 -14.84 22.13
N PRO A 27 6.65 -14.40 22.48
CA PRO A 27 7.15 -13.11 22.07
C PRO A 27 7.03 -12.92 20.55
N PHE A 28 6.70 -11.71 20.09
CA PHE A 28 6.50 -11.45 18.66
C PHE A 28 7.67 -11.92 17.77
N PRO A 29 8.95 -11.66 18.11
CA PRO A 29 10.09 -12.19 17.35
C PRO A 29 10.17 -13.72 17.28
N ALA A 30 9.68 -14.43 18.29
CA ALA A 30 9.68 -15.89 18.31
C ALA A 30 8.64 -16.48 17.36
N LEU A 31 7.60 -15.70 16.99
CA LEU A 31 6.63 -16.07 15.97
C LEU A 31 7.15 -15.79 14.56
N THR A 32 7.86 -14.67 14.36
CA THR A 32 8.24 -14.18 13.02
C THR A 32 9.60 -14.66 12.54
N THR A 33 10.60 -14.75 13.42
CA THR A 33 11.96 -15.17 13.04
C THR A 33 11.99 -16.52 12.31
N PRO A 34 11.24 -17.55 12.73
CA PRO A 34 11.20 -18.83 12.01
C PRO A 34 10.61 -18.76 10.59
N LEU A 35 9.88 -17.69 10.27
CA LEU A 35 9.32 -17.46 8.93
C LEU A 35 10.35 -16.86 7.96
N LEU A 36 11.49 -16.36 8.47
CA LEU A 36 12.53 -15.75 7.65
C LEU A 36 13.41 -16.84 7.01
N THR A 37 12.97 -17.34 5.86
CA THR A 37 13.76 -18.26 5.04
C THR A 37 14.88 -17.51 4.30
N PRO A 38 15.95 -18.18 3.85
CA PRO A 38 16.94 -17.54 2.99
C PRO A 38 16.28 -17.07 1.69
N PHE A 39 16.57 -15.83 1.26
CA PHE A 39 16.07 -15.29 0.00
C PHE A 39 17.06 -15.59 -1.13
N HIS A 40 16.52 -16.13 -2.22
CA HIS A 40 17.24 -16.54 -3.40
C HIS A 40 16.86 -15.63 -4.61
N ALA A 41 17.29 -14.34 -4.59
CA ALA A 41 17.16 -13.29 -5.63
C ALA A 41 17.60 -13.59 -7.10
N ASN A 42 16.72 -13.95 -8.04
CA ASN A 42 17.04 -14.35 -9.43
C ASN A 42 18.41 -13.83 -9.98
N PRO A 43 19.36 -14.70 -10.42
CA PRO A 43 20.69 -14.28 -10.88
C PRO A 43 20.71 -13.24 -12.01
N PHE A 44 19.64 -13.15 -12.81
CA PHE A 44 19.47 -12.13 -13.85
C PHE A 44 18.99 -10.78 -13.30
N LEU A 45 18.46 -10.75 -12.08
CA LEU A 45 18.01 -9.59 -11.32
C LEU A 45 18.96 -9.33 -10.14
N PHE A 46 20.26 -9.23 -10.44
CA PHE A 46 21.35 -9.23 -9.45
C PHE A 46 21.50 -7.92 -8.64
N ASN A 47 20.63 -6.94 -8.84
CA ASN A 47 20.57 -5.71 -8.05
C ASN A 47 19.14 -5.19 -7.91
N GLY A 48 18.94 -4.28 -6.96
CA GLY A 48 17.64 -3.71 -6.65
C GLY A 48 16.98 -2.95 -7.80
N HIS A 49 17.76 -2.35 -8.71
CA HIS A 49 17.21 -1.71 -9.91
C HIS A 49 16.56 -2.73 -10.85
N LEU A 50 17.26 -3.83 -11.17
CA LEU A 50 16.75 -4.87 -12.06
C LEU A 50 15.54 -5.60 -11.44
N GLN A 51 15.59 -5.91 -10.15
CA GLN A 51 14.44 -6.40 -9.38
C GLN A 51 13.23 -5.44 -9.52
N THR A 52 13.45 -4.14 -9.29
CA THR A 52 12.39 -3.12 -9.37
C THR A 52 11.83 -2.98 -10.78
N PHE A 53 12.68 -2.96 -11.80
CA PHE A 53 12.23 -2.90 -13.20
C PHE A 53 11.40 -4.14 -13.57
N TRP A 54 11.77 -5.31 -13.05
CA TRP A 54 10.97 -6.52 -13.25
C TRP A 54 9.58 -6.42 -12.62
N THR A 55 9.45 -5.82 -11.42
CA THR A 55 8.13 -5.54 -10.80
C THR A 55 7.27 -4.64 -11.68
N ALA A 56 7.88 -3.63 -12.31
CA ALA A 56 7.17 -2.63 -13.12
C ALA A 56 6.83 -3.11 -14.54
N ALA A 57 7.45 -4.21 -15.01
CA ALA A 57 7.15 -4.79 -16.30
C ALA A 57 5.73 -5.39 -16.31
N LYS A 58 5.07 -5.34 -17.48
CA LYS A 58 3.75 -5.94 -17.67
C LYS A 58 3.91 -7.44 -17.89
N TRP A 59 3.40 -8.22 -16.96
CA TRP A 59 3.36 -9.67 -17.01
C TRP A 59 1.92 -10.15 -17.10
N ASP A 60 1.73 -11.36 -17.61
CA ASP A 60 0.47 -12.07 -17.42
C ASP A 60 0.28 -12.30 -15.92
N ASP A 61 -0.90 -11.96 -15.41
CA ASP A 61 -1.23 -12.09 -14.00
C ASP A 61 -1.69 -13.53 -13.68
N PRO A 62 -0.83 -14.35 -13.03
CA PRO A 62 -1.15 -15.73 -12.72
C PRO A 62 -2.11 -15.85 -11.53
N HIS A 63 -2.41 -14.74 -10.84
CA HIS A 63 -3.23 -14.72 -9.64
C HIS A 63 -4.70 -14.47 -10.00
N ALA A 64 -5.51 -15.53 -9.99
CA ALA A 64 -6.95 -15.45 -10.21
C ALA A 64 -7.65 -14.78 -9.02
N ILE A 65 -7.71 -13.44 -9.04
CA ILE A 65 -8.48 -12.63 -8.10
C ILE A 65 -9.45 -11.75 -8.88
N TYR A 66 -10.69 -11.73 -8.41
CA TYR A 66 -11.78 -10.92 -8.96
C TYR A 66 -12.29 -9.97 -7.89
N TYR A 67 -12.73 -8.79 -8.32
CA TYR A 67 -13.15 -7.72 -7.44
C TYR A 67 -14.56 -7.21 -7.76
N ALA A 68 -15.33 -6.92 -6.71
CA ALA A 68 -16.53 -6.11 -6.76
C ALA A 68 -16.25 -4.76 -6.06
N ARG A 69 -16.39 -3.67 -6.80
CA ARG A 69 -16.12 -2.30 -6.33
C ARG A 69 -17.34 -1.71 -5.66
N GLN A 70 -17.13 -1.15 -4.47
CA GLN A 70 -18.08 -0.28 -3.80
C GLN A 70 -17.47 1.12 -3.65
N LEU A 71 -18.27 2.15 -3.91
CA LEU A 71 -17.89 3.53 -3.60
C LEU A 71 -18.35 3.87 -2.18
N LEU A 72 -17.41 4.26 -1.34
CA LEU A 72 -17.70 4.76 0.01
C LEU A 72 -17.56 6.28 0.02
N ARG A 73 -18.38 6.93 0.84
CA ARG A 73 -18.34 8.39 1.05
C ARG A 73 -17.54 8.71 2.29
N ASN A 74 -16.57 9.62 2.17
CA ASN A 74 -15.86 10.21 3.28
C ASN A 74 -16.69 11.37 3.86
N PRO A 75 -17.15 11.30 5.12
CA PRO A 75 -17.98 12.34 5.73
C PRO A 75 -17.21 13.62 6.04
N ALA A 76 -15.87 13.59 6.11
CA ALA A 76 -15.06 14.75 6.46
C ALA A 76 -15.05 15.82 5.36
N ASP A 77 -15.09 15.41 4.08
CA ASP A 77 -15.07 16.30 2.93
C ASP A 77 -16.19 16.04 1.91
N GLY A 78 -17.00 14.99 2.13
CA GLY A 78 -18.08 14.58 1.26
C GLY A 78 -17.65 13.84 -0.01
N GLY A 79 -16.34 13.62 -0.19
CA GLY A 79 -15.78 12.93 -1.35
C GLY A 79 -16.00 11.43 -1.30
N HIS A 80 -15.81 10.78 -2.45
CA HIS A 80 -15.94 9.34 -2.59
C HIS A 80 -14.60 8.70 -2.92
N PHE A 81 -14.40 7.49 -2.42
CA PHE A 81 -13.27 6.64 -2.72
C PHE A 81 -13.74 5.20 -2.99
N ALA A 82 -12.94 4.44 -3.73
CA ALA A 82 -13.33 3.11 -4.17
C ALA A 82 -12.70 2.03 -3.30
N VAL A 83 -13.51 1.07 -2.86
CA VAL A 83 -13.06 -0.14 -2.16
C VAL A 83 -13.41 -1.35 -3.01
N ASP A 84 -12.39 -2.11 -3.39
CA ASP A 84 -12.52 -3.31 -4.21
C ASP A 84 -12.51 -4.56 -3.32
N PHE A 85 -13.68 -5.19 -3.15
CA PHE A 85 -13.83 -6.41 -2.36
C PHE A 85 -13.48 -7.63 -3.20
N VAL A 86 -12.64 -8.52 -2.67
CA VAL A 86 -12.36 -9.81 -3.32
C VAL A 86 -13.64 -10.65 -3.29
N VAL A 87 -14.05 -11.13 -4.46
CA VAL A 87 -15.24 -11.97 -4.65
C VAL A 87 -14.86 -13.26 -5.37
N PRO A 88 -15.63 -14.34 -5.19
CA PRO A 88 -15.54 -15.50 -6.07
C PRO A 88 -15.70 -15.07 -7.53
N GLU A 89 -15.10 -15.83 -8.45
CA GLU A 89 -15.27 -15.62 -9.89
C GLU A 89 -16.78 -15.64 -10.22
N ALA A 90 -17.34 -14.47 -10.47
CA ALA A 90 -18.73 -14.36 -10.88
C ALA A 90 -18.79 -14.61 -12.39
N SER A 91 -19.62 -15.60 -12.78
CA SER A 91 -20.15 -15.76 -14.15
C SER A 91 -20.53 -14.38 -14.72
N PRO A 92 -20.33 -14.09 -16.01
CA PRO A 92 -20.49 -12.75 -16.57
C PRO A 92 -21.94 -12.28 -16.40
N SER A 93 -22.24 -11.66 -15.27
CA SER A 93 -23.41 -10.81 -15.13
C SER A 93 -23.15 -9.69 -16.11
N THR A 94 -24.00 -9.63 -17.13
CA THR A 94 -24.09 -8.62 -18.18
C THR A 94 -23.55 -7.29 -17.66
N PRO A 95 -22.62 -6.61 -18.37
CA PRO A 95 -22.06 -5.36 -17.88
C PRO A 95 -23.23 -4.46 -17.51
N ALA A 96 -23.38 -4.18 -16.22
CA ALA A 96 -24.29 -3.15 -15.76
C ALA A 96 -23.82 -1.88 -16.48
N PRO A 97 -24.71 -1.12 -17.14
CA PRO A 97 -24.32 0.17 -17.70
C PRO A 97 -23.67 0.96 -16.57
N ALA A 98 -22.39 1.32 -16.76
CA ALA A 98 -21.56 1.97 -15.76
C ALA A 98 -22.35 3.15 -15.14
N ALA A 99 -22.89 2.96 -13.94
CA ALA A 99 -23.62 4.00 -13.23
C ALA A 99 -22.71 5.19 -12.91
N THR A 100 -21.39 4.98 -12.98
CA THR A 100 -20.36 6.00 -12.89
C THR A 100 -19.37 5.85 -14.04
N GLY A 101 -19.63 6.50 -15.17
CA GLY A 101 -18.90 6.32 -16.43
C GLY A 101 -17.37 6.30 -16.33
N GLY A 102 -16.79 5.15 -16.64
CA GLY A 102 -15.37 4.85 -16.82
C GLY A 102 -15.18 3.35 -16.99
N ASN A 103 -14.21 2.90 -17.78
CA ASN A 103 -13.79 1.50 -17.77
C ASN A 103 -13.25 1.15 -16.37
N LEU A 104 -13.53 -0.05 -15.85
CA LEU A 104 -12.93 -0.56 -14.62
C LEU A 104 -11.63 -1.33 -14.92
N PRO A 105 -10.72 -1.50 -13.95
CA PRO A 105 -9.55 -2.34 -14.13
C PRO A 105 -9.94 -3.79 -14.47
N SER A 106 -9.03 -4.55 -15.09
CA SER A 106 -9.29 -5.96 -15.40
C SER A 106 -9.68 -6.75 -14.16
N ARG A 107 -10.62 -7.71 -14.33
CA ARG A 107 -11.18 -8.54 -13.25
C ARG A 107 -11.87 -7.73 -12.14
N THR A 108 -12.36 -6.53 -12.46
CA THR A 108 -13.11 -5.66 -11.54
C THR A 108 -14.45 -5.31 -12.16
N ARG A 109 -15.52 -5.40 -11.37
CA ARG A 109 -16.86 -4.91 -11.71
C ARG A 109 -17.40 -4.05 -10.59
N ASP A 110 -18.39 -3.23 -10.86
CA ASP A 110 -19.15 -2.57 -9.80
C ASP A 110 -19.97 -3.61 -9.02
N MET A 111 -20.12 -3.36 -7.73
CA MET A 111 -21.01 -4.11 -6.87
C MET A 111 -22.46 -3.74 -7.18
N THR A 112 -23.36 -4.72 -7.26
CA THR A 112 -24.79 -4.45 -7.51
C THR A 112 -25.46 -3.91 -6.25
N GLU A 113 -26.60 -3.23 -6.40
CA GLU A 113 -27.39 -2.76 -5.25
C GLU A 113 -27.79 -3.92 -4.32
N GLU A 114 -28.10 -5.09 -4.89
CA GLU A 114 -28.43 -6.30 -4.12
C GLU A 114 -27.22 -6.81 -3.33
N GLU A 115 -26.02 -6.79 -3.92
CA GLU A 115 -24.79 -7.16 -3.22
C GLU A 115 -24.47 -6.17 -2.10
N VAL A 116 -24.61 -4.87 -2.34
CA VAL A 116 -24.45 -3.84 -1.30
C VAL A 116 -25.46 -4.04 -0.17
N ALA A 117 -26.72 -4.33 -0.48
CA ALA A 117 -27.75 -4.57 0.52
C ALA A 117 -27.53 -5.87 1.33
N LYS A 118 -26.82 -6.84 0.74
CA LYS A 118 -26.41 -8.08 1.40
C LYS A 118 -25.01 -8.01 2.01
N LEU A 119 -24.30 -6.88 1.87
CA LEU A 119 -23.05 -6.69 2.58
C LEU A 119 -23.36 -6.67 4.07
N GLY A 120 -22.64 -7.51 4.78
CA GLY A 120 -22.75 -7.62 6.22
C GLY A 120 -22.96 -9.05 6.63
N SER A 121 -22.19 -9.44 7.62
CA SER A 121 -22.33 -10.72 8.24
C SER A 121 -21.75 -10.68 9.63
N ASP A 122 -22.24 -11.63 10.40
CA ASP A 122 -21.92 -11.82 11.78
C ASP A 122 -20.88 -12.95 11.92
N ASP A 123 -20.22 -13.35 10.83
CA ASP A 123 -19.17 -14.38 10.89
C ASP A 123 -17.85 -13.81 11.45
N ASP A 124 -16.92 -14.70 11.77
CA ASP A 124 -15.60 -14.38 12.31
C ASP A 124 -14.48 -14.56 11.27
N THR A 125 -14.83 -14.58 9.97
CA THR A 125 -13.86 -14.74 8.88
C THR A 125 -12.85 -13.59 8.94
N PRO A 126 -11.54 -13.86 9.09
CA PRO A 126 -10.55 -12.81 9.13
C PRO A 126 -10.51 -12.04 7.80
N MET A 127 -10.38 -10.72 7.87
CA MET A 127 -10.33 -9.86 6.68
C MET A 127 -9.02 -9.09 6.61
N VAL A 128 -8.37 -9.10 5.45
CA VAL A 128 -7.20 -8.26 5.17
C VAL A 128 -7.58 -7.05 4.30
N ILE A 129 -7.22 -5.85 4.76
CA ILE A 129 -7.35 -4.60 4.01
C ILE A 129 -6.00 -4.28 3.36
N ALA A 130 -5.95 -4.19 2.04
CA ALA A 130 -4.74 -3.88 1.31
C ALA A 130 -4.71 -2.41 0.84
N LEU A 131 -3.54 -1.76 0.94
CA LEU A 131 -3.27 -0.44 0.40
C LEU A 131 -2.18 -0.52 -0.67
N HIS A 132 -2.49 -0.03 -1.87
CA HIS A 132 -1.59 -0.04 -3.02
C HIS A 132 -0.54 1.08 -2.98
N GLY A 133 0.46 0.98 -3.84
CA GLY A 133 1.52 1.98 -4.03
C GLY A 133 1.08 3.22 -4.83
N LEU A 134 2.02 4.08 -5.20
CA LEU A 134 1.72 5.36 -5.86
C LEU A 134 1.00 5.15 -7.21
N SER A 135 -0.16 5.78 -7.39
CA SER A 135 -0.97 5.77 -8.63
C SER A 135 -1.47 4.39 -9.11
N GLY A 136 -1.38 3.35 -8.27
CA GLY A 136 -1.75 1.97 -8.61
C GLY A 136 -3.21 1.60 -8.35
N GLY A 137 -3.45 0.38 -7.86
CA GLY A 137 -4.79 -0.08 -7.46
C GLY A 137 -4.86 -1.57 -7.11
N SER A 138 -6.07 -2.10 -7.01
CA SER A 138 -6.36 -3.55 -6.84
C SER A 138 -5.84 -4.46 -7.98
N HIS A 139 -5.49 -3.86 -9.12
CA HIS A 139 -4.97 -4.55 -10.30
C HIS A 139 -3.46 -4.83 -10.24
N GLU A 140 -2.78 -4.34 -9.21
CA GLU A 140 -1.33 -4.45 -9.07
C GLU A 140 -0.89 -5.89 -8.77
N LEU A 141 0.11 -6.37 -9.51
CA LEU A 141 0.56 -7.76 -9.44
C LEU A 141 1.22 -8.11 -8.09
N TYR A 142 1.95 -7.18 -7.47
CA TYR A 142 2.51 -7.38 -6.12
C TYR A 142 1.42 -7.52 -5.05
N LEU A 143 0.31 -6.82 -5.24
CA LEU A 143 -0.81 -6.88 -4.31
C LEU A 143 -1.55 -8.20 -4.48
N ARG A 144 -1.85 -8.58 -5.73
CA ARG A 144 -2.52 -9.85 -6.05
C ARG A 144 -1.69 -11.07 -5.66
N SER A 145 -0.35 -11.01 -5.74
CA SER A 145 0.50 -12.11 -5.29
C SER A 145 0.42 -12.39 -3.80
N VAL A 146 0.12 -11.37 -2.99
CA VAL A 146 -0.10 -11.52 -1.55
C VAL A 146 -1.54 -11.95 -1.25
N LEU A 147 -2.53 -11.33 -1.91
CA LEU A 147 -3.93 -11.63 -1.63
C LEU A 147 -4.34 -13.04 -2.10
N ALA A 148 -3.84 -13.54 -3.23
CA ALA A 148 -4.26 -14.81 -3.79
C ALA A 148 -4.12 -16.01 -2.83
N PRO A 149 -2.96 -16.27 -2.19
CA PRO A 149 -2.85 -17.34 -1.21
C PRO A 149 -3.64 -17.07 0.09
N LEU A 150 -3.83 -15.80 0.46
CA LEU A 150 -4.60 -15.44 1.65
C LEU A 150 -6.10 -15.70 1.46
N THR A 151 -6.66 -15.34 0.32
CA THR A 151 -8.09 -15.44 0.04
C THR A 151 -8.53 -16.78 -0.52
N ARG A 152 -7.58 -17.59 -1.01
CA ARG A 152 -7.85 -18.98 -1.40
C ARG A 152 -8.43 -19.74 -0.20
N LYS A 153 -9.39 -20.62 -0.48
CA LYS A 153 -10.07 -21.39 0.56
C LYS A 153 -9.12 -22.34 1.29
N VAL A 154 -9.45 -22.67 2.54
CA VAL A 154 -8.62 -23.54 3.39
C VAL A 154 -8.51 -24.95 2.78
N GLU A 155 -9.61 -25.47 2.23
CA GLU A 155 -9.65 -26.77 1.53
C GLU A 155 -8.78 -26.82 0.26
N GLU A 156 -8.43 -25.66 -0.32
CA GLU A 156 -7.55 -25.52 -1.48
C GLU A 156 -6.11 -25.15 -1.07
N GLY A 157 -5.80 -25.19 0.23
CA GLY A 157 -4.48 -24.86 0.79
C GLY A 157 -4.20 -23.37 0.97
N GLY A 158 -5.23 -22.51 0.93
CA GLY A 158 -5.12 -21.09 1.26
C GLY A 158 -5.44 -20.78 2.73
N SER A 159 -5.49 -19.49 3.07
CA SER A 159 -5.79 -19.05 4.45
C SER A 159 -7.28 -18.80 4.72
N GLY A 160 -8.12 -18.74 3.69
CA GLY A 160 -9.56 -18.48 3.81
C GLY A 160 -9.91 -17.08 4.30
N PHE A 161 -9.02 -16.08 4.11
CA PHE A 161 -9.29 -14.70 4.50
C PHE A 161 -10.27 -14.06 3.51
N ALA A 162 -11.16 -13.21 4.01
CA ALA A 162 -11.77 -12.18 3.17
C ALA A 162 -10.72 -11.10 2.87
N ALA A 163 -10.89 -10.34 1.79
CA ALA A 163 -10.01 -9.22 1.51
C ALA A 163 -10.72 -8.08 0.79
N CYS A 164 -10.22 -6.87 1.00
CA CYS A 164 -10.56 -5.72 0.19
C CYS A 164 -9.34 -4.82 -0.05
N VAL A 165 -9.41 -4.01 -1.09
CA VAL A 165 -8.37 -3.04 -1.45
C VAL A 165 -8.96 -1.64 -1.38
N VAL A 166 -8.35 -0.76 -0.60
CA VAL A 166 -8.70 0.67 -0.60
C VAL A 166 -7.94 1.32 -1.74
N ASN A 167 -8.67 1.77 -2.76
CA ASN A 167 -8.08 2.53 -3.85
C ASN A 167 -8.07 4.01 -3.49
N ALA A 168 -6.88 4.62 -3.57
CA ALA A 168 -6.74 6.06 -3.43
C ALA A 168 -7.60 6.80 -4.48
N ARG A 169 -8.05 8.01 -4.13
CA ARG A 169 -8.94 8.80 -4.97
C ARG A 169 -8.31 9.09 -6.35
N GLY A 170 -9.06 8.79 -7.41
CA GLY A 170 -8.59 8.89 -8.79
C GLY A 170 -7.82 7.65 -9.29
N CYS A 171 -7.31 6.82 -8.39
CA CYS A 171 -6.59 5.60 -8.75
C CYS A 171 -7.54 4.47 -9.15
N ALA A 172 -7.00 3.45 -9.80
CA ALA A 172 -7.75 2.28 -10.26
C ALA A 172 -9.00 2.64 -11.09
N LEU A 173 -8.92 3.71 -11.89
CA LEU A 173 -10.03 4.25 -12.71
C LEU A 173 -11.24 4.73 -11.90
N SER A 174 -11.06 5.04 -10.62
CA SER A 174 -12.07 5.73 -9.81
C SER A 174 -12.10 7.23 -10.14
N LYS A 175 -13.25 7.88 -9.96
CA LYS A 175 -13.38 9.33 -10.16
C LYS A 175 -13.09 10.08 -8.88
N VAL A 176 -12.38 11.20 -9.01
CA VAL A 176 -12.35 12.24 -7.99
C VAL A 176 -13.69 12.98 -7.98
N THR A 177 -14.28 13.16 -6.81
CA THR A 177 -15.59 13.83 -6.64
C THR A 177 -15.52 15.15 -5.87
N THR A 178 -14.33 15.52 -5.39
CA THR A 178 -14.05 16.73 -4.60
C THR A 178 -12.76 17.37 -5.08
N GLY A 179 -12.45 18.60 -4.64
CA GLY A 179 -11.15 19.24 -4.88
C GLY A 179 -9.98 18.63 -4.09
N GLN A 180 -10.02 17.31 -3.81
CA GLN A 180 -8.98 16.61 -3.06
C GLN A 180 -8.65 15.28 -3.76
N LEU A 181 -7.38 15.11 -4.10
CA LEU A 181 -6.80 13.84 -4.53
C LEU A 181 -6.43 13.00 -3.28
N PHE A 182 -5.32 12.28 -3.31
CA PHE A 182 -4.72 11.61 -2.16
C PHE A 182 -3.26 12.09 -1.98
N ASN A 183 -2.70 11.85 -0.80
CA ASN A 183 -1.29 12.11 -0.52
C ASN A 183 -0.77 11.13 0.55
N ALA A 184 0.53 11.18 0.89
CA ALA A 184 1.16 10.23 1.80
C ALA A 184 0.69 10.32 3.27
N ARG A 185 0.04 11.43 3.64
CA ARG A 185 -0.57 11.72 4.94
C ARG A 185 -2.07 11.38 4.99
N PHE A 186 -2.68 11.01 3.86
CA PHE A 186 -4.13 10.91 3.72
C PHE A 186 -4.69 9.59 4.30
N THR A 187 -4.83 9.55 5.63
CA THR A 187 -5.28 8.37 6.39
C THR A 187 -6.80 8.23 6.51
N GLU A 188 -7.56 9.27 6.15
CA GLU A 188 -8.99 9.34 6.43
C GLU A 188 -9.81 8.31 5.64
N ASP A 189 -9.51 8.07 4.35
CA ASP A 189 -10.24 7.07 3.57
C ASP A 189 -10.05 5.64 4.13
N LEU A 190 -8.85 5.33 4.65
CA LEU A 190 -8.59 4.08 5.38
C LEU A 190 -9.40 4.04 6.69
N ARG A 191 -9.40 5.14 7.46
CA ARG A 191 -10.18 5.24 8.71
C ARG A 191 -11.66 5.00 8.47
N GLN A 192 -12.22 5.57 7.41
CA GLN A 192 -13.61 5.38 7.03
C GLN A 192 -13.88 3.95 6.56
N THR A 193 -12.95 3.35 5.81
CA THR A 193 -13.04 1.92 5.44
C THR A 193 -13.09 1.04 6.69
N VAL A 194 -12.19 1.26 7.66
CA VAL A 194 -12.15 0.47 8.89
C VAL A 194 -13.45 0.59 9.67
N ARG A 195 -13.97 1.82 9.85
CA ARG A 195 -15.25 2.06 10.52
C ARG A 195 -16.40 1.34 9.82
N TYR A 196 -16.51 1.52 8.50
CA TYR A 196 -17.51 0.84 7.69
C TYR A 196 -17.46 -0.69 7.85
N LEU A 197 -16.26 -1.27 7.83
CA LEU A 197 -16.11 -2.71 8.00
C LEU A 197 -16.40 -3.20 9.41
N GLN A 198 -16.12 -2.41 10.46
CA GLN A 198 -16.52 -2.74 11.82
C GLN A 198 -18.04 -2.70 12.01
N ASP A 199 -18.74 -1.82 11.30
CA ASP A 199 -20.21 -1.73 11.35
C ASP A 199 -20.85 -2.89 10.58
N VAL A 200 -20.34 -3.19 9.39
CA VAL A 200 -20.88 -4.21 8.49
C VAL A 200 -20.47 -5.63 8.91
N TYR A 201 -19.29 -5.80 9.50
CA TYR A 201 -18.73 -7.08 9.92
C TYR A 201 -18.22 -7.04 11.38
N PRO A 202 -19.10 -6.90 12.38
CA PRO A 202 -18.70 -6.59 13.75
C PRO A 202 -17.85 -7.65 14.44
N ARG A 203 -17.86 -8.90 13.95
CA ARG A 203 -17.09 -10.01 14.52
C ARG A 203 -15.84 -10.39 13.73
N ARG A 204 -15.63 -9.83 12.53
CA ARG A 204 -14.46 -10.17 11.70
C ARG A 204 -13.19 -9.51 12.25
N PRO A 205 -12.13 -10.28 12.58
CA PRO A 205 -10.85 -9.69 12.92
C PRO A 205 -10.21 -9.05 11.67
N LEU A 206 -9.86 -7.77 11.80
CA LEU A 206 -9.25 -7.01 10.70
C LEU A 206 -7.73 -7.08 10.76
N TYR A 207 -7.11 -7.21 9.58
CA TYR A 207 -5.68 -7.15 9.33
C TYR A 207 -5.43 -6.14 8.22
N ALA A 208 -4.20 -5.64 8.09
CA ALA A 208 -3.86 -4.76 6.97
C ALA A 208 -2.48 -5.05 6.38
N VAL A 209 -2.36 -4.81 5.08
CA VAL A 209 -1.07 -4.81 4.38
C VAL A 209 -0.95 -3.55 3.53
N GLY A 210 0.15 -2.84 3.66
CA GLY A 210 0.46 -1.68 2.84
C GLY A 210 1.72 -1.91 2.01
N PHE A 211 1.69 -1.44 0.77
CA PHE A 211 2.82 -1.53 -0.15
C PHE A 211 3.30 -0.13 -0.54
N SER A 212 4.60 0.14 -0.39
CA SER A 212 5.21 1.41 -0.78
C SER A 212 4.47 2.61 -0.20
N PHE A 213 3.91 3.48 -1.05
CA PHE A 213 3.10 4.62 -0.64
C PHE A 213 1.93 4.24 0.29
N GLY A 214 1.25 3.13 0.03
CA GLY A 214 0.19 2.59 0.89
C GLY A 214 0.71 2.09 2.24
N ALA A 215 1.96 1.62 2.30
CA ALA A 215 2.63 1.28 3.56
C ALA A 215 2.87 2.54 4.41
N ASN A 216 3.27 3.65 3.80
CA ASN A 216 3.45 4.92 4.52
C ASN A 216 2.13 5.45 5.09
N ILE A 217 1.05 5.42 4.29
CA ILE A 217 -0.30 5.80 4.75
C ILE A 217 -0.73 4.89 5.91
N LEU A 218 -0.56 3.57 5.78
CA LEU A 218 -0.91 2.62 6.84
C LEU A 218 -0.08 2.83 8.11
N ALA A 219 1.22 3.11 7.99
CA ALA A 219 2.10 3.41 9.12
C ALA A 219 1.68 4.70 9.85
N ASN A 220 1.31 5.74 9.12
CA ASN A 220 0.72 6.95 9.70
C ASN A 220 -0.59 6.63 10.42
N TYR A 221 -1.51 5.89 9.78
CA TYR A 221 -2.79 5.51 10.37
C TYR A 221 -2.63 4.75 11.69
N ILE A 222 -1.81 3.69 11.74
CA ILE A 222 -1.63 2.91 12.98
C ILE A 222 -0.96 3.73 14.09
N GLY A 223 -0.15 4.73 13.74
CA GLY A 223 0.45 5.66 14.69
C GLY A 223 -0.55 6.66 15.25
N GLU A 224 -1.49 7.14 14.42
CA GLU A 224 -2.59 8.01 14.84
C GLU A 224 -3.59 7.29 15.74
N GLU A 225 -3.99 6.07 15.36
CA GLU A 225 -4.94 5.28 16.15
C GLU A 225 -4.31 4.75 17.45
N GLY A 226 -3.00 4.47 17.44
CA GLY A 226 -2.26 3.96 18.58
C GLY A 226 -2.96 2.75 19.20
N GLY A 227 -3.30 2.83 20.49
CA GLY A 227 -4.00 1.75 21.21
C GLY A 227 -5.46 1.51 20.79
N LYS A 228 -6.05 2.40 19.99
CA LYS A 228 -7.42 2.26 19.46
C LYS A 228 -7.46 1.60 18.08
N CYS A 229 -6.30 1.27 17.51
CA CYS A 229 -6.21 0.64 16.19
C CYS A 229 -7.01 -0.67 16.16
N ALA A 230 -7.95 -0.78 15.22
CA ALA A 230 -8.85 -1.93 15.09
C ALA A 230 -8.14 -3.20 14.57
N PHE A 231 -6.96 -3.06 13.97
CA PHE A 231 -6.23 -4.18 13.38
C PHE A 231 -5.66 -5.12 14.43
N LYS A 232 -5.68 -6.43 14.15
CA LYS A 232 -5.02 -7.46 14.95
C LYS A 232 -3.53 -7.57 14.66
N ALA A 233 -3.12 -7.32 13.43
CA ALA A 233 -1.74 -7.17 13.00
C ALA A 233 -1.70 -6.44 11.65
N VAL A 234 -0.55 -5.84 11.33
CA VAL A 234 -0.32 -5.15 10.06
C VAL A 234 1.03 -5.54 9.45
N ALA A 235 1.10 -5.50 8.12
CA ALA A 235 2.33 -5.70 7.36
C ALA A 235 2.66 -4.48 6.49
N LEU A 236 3.92 -4.04 6.49
CA LEU A 236 4.40 -2.88 5.76
C LEU A 236 5.54 -3.29 4.83
N CYS A 237 5.34 -3.20 3.52
CA CYS A 237 6.30 -3.66 2.51
C CYS A 237 6.91 -2.47 1.76
N SER A 238 8.24 -2.37 1.73
CA SER A 238 8.99 -1.30 1.04
C SER A 238 8.47 0.11 1.36
N CYS A 239 8.23 0.42 2.63
CA CYS A 239 7.69 1.71 3.04
C CYS A 239 8.72 2.85 2.83
N PRO A 240 8.37 3.98 2.16
CA PRO A 240 9.21 5.16 2.05
C PRO A 240 9.11 6.02 3.32
N TRP A 241 9.60 5.47 4.44
CA TRP A 241 9.43 6.00 5.80
C TRP A 241 9.71 7.49 5.95
N ASN A 242 10.83 7.97 5.39
CA ASN A 242 11.22 9.37 5.37
C ASN A 242 11.13 9.91 3.94
N LEU A 243 10.07 10.66 3.65
CA LEU A 243 9.77 11.15 2.30
C LEU A 243 10.77 12.21 1.83
N GLU A 244 11.34 13.00 2.75
CA GLU A 244 12.37 13.98 2.38
C GLU A 244 13.67 13.29 1.97
N VAL A 245 14.08 12.25 2.71
CA VAL A 245 15.25 11.43 2.36
C VAL A 245 15.02 10.69 1.04
N ALA A 246 13.87 10.03 0.87
CA ALA A 246 13.52 9.34 -0.37
C ALA A 246 13.50 10.28 -1.58
N SER A 247 12.87 11.45 -1.44
CA SER A 247 12.82 12.46 -2.51
C SER A 247 14.20 12.98 -2.89
N LYS A 248 15.07 13.26 -1.91
CA LYS A 248 16.46 13.65 -2.17
C LYS A 248 17.23 12.52 -2.82
N ALA A 249 17.07 11.28 -2.37
CA ALA A 249 17.77 10.13 -2.92
C ALA A 249 17.42 9.89 -4.41
N LEU A 250 16.14 10.01 -4.76
CA LEU A 250 15.70 9.99 -6.16
C LEU A 250 16.35 11.10 -7.00
N GLN A 251 16.69 12.25 -6.42
CA GLN A 251 17.33 13.34 -7.17
C GLN A 251 18.86 13.17 -7.30
N ARG A 252 19.50 12.31 -6.49
CA ARG A 252 20.97 12.17 -6.45
C ARG A 252 21.55 11.46 -7.66
N THR A 253 20.80 10.55 -8.29
CA THR A 253 21.31 9.70 -9.37
C THR A 253 20.54 9.91 -10.67
N TYR A 254 21.18 9.60 -11.79
CA TYR A 254 20.51 9.64 -13.09
C TYR A 254 19.33 8.67 -13.15
N LEU A 255 19.49 7.43 -12.68
CA LEU A 255 18.38 6.46 -12.61
C LEU A 255 17.26 6.94 -11.68
N GLY A 256 17.62 7.48 -10.50
CA GLY A 256 16.68 8.09 -9.57
C GLY A 256 15.81 9.17 -10.22
N SER A 257 16.46 10.11 -10.89
CA SER A 257 15.81 11.33 -11.39
C SER A 257 15.10 11.10 -12.72
N GLU A 258 15.81 10.53 -13.69
CA GLU A 258 15.36 10.41 -15.08
C GLU A 258 14.53 9.17 -15.37
N VAL A 259 14.61 8.14 -14.50
CA VAL A 259 13.77 6.94 -14.61
C VAL A 259 12.67 6.99 -13.56
N TYR A 260 13.00 6.85 -12.27
CA TYR A 260 11.97 6.68 -11.23
C TYR A 260 11.15 7.96 -10.98
N SER A 261 11.81 9.06 -10.62
CA SER A 261 11.13 10.33 -10.28
C SER A 261 10.33 10.90 -11.46
N LYS A 262 10.90 10.84 -12.67
CA LYS A 262 10.22 11.28 -13.89
C LYS A 262 8.99 10.44 -14.23
N VAL A 263 9.07 9.11 -14.11
CA VAL A 263 7.92 8.21 -14.36
C VAL A 263 6.84 8.42 -13.31
N MET A 264 7.18 8.47 -12.02
CA MET A 264 6.22 8.72 -10.95
C MET A 264 5.55 10.08 -11.07
N GLY A 265 6.31 11.13 -11.37
CA GLY A 265 5.76 12.46 -11.64
C GLY A 265 4.84 12.46 -12.86
N GLY A 266 5.20 11.74 -13.93
CA GLY A 266 4.37 11.57 -15.12
C GLY A 266 3.04 10.89 -14.83
N ASN A 267 3.05 9.80 -14.05
CA ASN A 267 1.83 9.09 -13.66
C ASN A 267 0.88 9.97 -12.85
N LEU A 268 1.41 10.74 -11.89
CA LEU A 268 0.60 11.68 -11.10
C LEU A 268 0.07 12.84 -11.93
N ARG A 269 0.86 13.39 -12.87
CA ARG A 269 0.36 14.39 -13.82
C ARG A 269 -0.74 13.85 -14.71
N ASN A 270 -0.61 12.64 -15.24
CA ASN A 270 -1.67 12.01 -16.02
C ASN A 270 -2.94 11.85 -15.18
N LEU A 271 -2.80 11.45 -13.91
CA LEU A 271 -3.92 11.35 -12.99
C LEU A 271 -4.58 12.71 -12.72
N PHE A 272 -3.77 13.76 -12.53
CA PHE A 272 -4.25 15.13 -12.41
C PHE A 272 -5.02 15.58 -13.66
N GLU A 273 -4.49 15.33 -14.87
CA GLU A 273 -5.14 15.71 -16.13
C GLU A 273 -6.49 15.01 -16.32
N ILE A 274 -6.62 13.74 -15.94
CA ILE A 274 -7.90 13.01 -16.00
C ILE A 274 -8.98 13.66 -15.12
N HIS A 275 -8.58 14.31 -14.04
CA HIS A 275 -9.48 14.92 -13.05
C HIS A 275 -9.34 16.44 -12.97
N ILE A 276 -8.83 17.08 -14.03
CA ILE A 276 -8.47 18.49 -14.01
C ILE A 276 -9.66 19.40 -13.67
N ASP A 277 -10.86 19.04 -14.10
CA ASP A 277 -12.09 19.81 -13.83
C ASP A 277 -12.41 19.89 -12.34
N ASN A 278 -11.91 18.95 -11.53
CA ASN A 278 -12.06 19.00 -10.07
C ASN A 278 -11.10 19.99 -9.40
N PHE A 279 -10.06 20.44 -10.09
CA PHE A 279 -8.95 21.21 -9.50
C PHE A 279 -8.71 22.58 -10.15
N SER A 280 -9.07 22.75 -11.43
CA SER A 280 -8.75 23.95 -12.22
C SER A 280 -9.40 25.24 -11.73
N GLY A 281 -10.53 25.12 -11.02
CA GLY A 281 -11.19 26.26 -10.37
C GLY A 281 -10.61 26.68 -9.02
N ASP A 282 -9.65 25.93 -8.47
CA ASP A 282 -9.05 26.24 -7.18
C ASP A 282 -7.94 27.30 -7.32
N PRO A 283 -8.04 28.47 -6.64
CA PRO A 283 -7.07 29.55 -6.81
C PRO A 283 -5.66 29.20 -6.32
N ARG A 284 -5.48 28.09 -5.60
CA ARG A 284 -4.18 27.60 -5.13
C ARG A 284 -3.41 26.86 -6.22
N ILE A 285 -4.07 26.47 -7.32
CA ILE A 285 -3.53 25.59 -8.35
C ILE A 285 -3.25 26.37 -9.63
N ASP A 286 -1.97 26.42 -10.01
CA ASP A 286 -1.54 26.85 -11.34
C ASP A 286 -1.45 25.61 -12.23
N VAL A 287 -2.49 25.40 -13.04
CA VAL A 287 -2.61 24.26 -13.96
C VAL A 287 -1.41 24.15 -14.91
N ASP A 288 -0.97 25.27 -15.47
CA ASP A 288 0.13 25.25 -16.45
C ASP A 288 1.47 24.95 -15.78
N LEU A 289 1.65 25.37 -14.53
CA LEU A 289 2.81 24.99 -13.74
C LEU A 289 2.84 23.48 -13.46
N VAL A 290 1.71 22.89 -13.05
CA VAL A 290 1.61 21.44 -12.81
C VAL A 290 1.90 20.63 -14.08
N ARG A 291 1.39 21.09 -15.24
CA ARG A 291 1.63 20.47 -16.55
C ARG A 291 3.09 20.47 -16.98
N ARG A 292 3.81 21.57 -16.70
CA ARG A 292 5.23 21.71 -17.05
C ARG A 292 6.15 20.92 -16.13
N GLY A 293 5.69 20.55 -14.93
CA GLY A 293 6.45 19.71 -14.01
C GLY A 293 6.88 18.41 -14.68
N ARG A 294 8.10 17.94 -14.39
CA ARG A 294 8.68 16.72 -14.97
C ARG A 294 8.86 15.64 -13.91
N TYR A 295 9.26 16.02 -12.71
CA TYR A 295 9.66 15.12 -11.64
C TYR A 295 8.63 15.06 -10.50
N LEU A 296 8.68 13.99 -9.70
CA LEU A 296 7.77 13.77 -8.57
C LEU A 296 7.76 14.96 -7.59
N TYR A 297 8.95 15.46 -7.23
CA TYR A 297 9.09 16.62 -6.34
C TYR A 297 8.37 17.88 -6.84
N GLU A 298 8.36 18.10 -8.16
CA GLU A 298 7.69 19.27 -8.75
C GLU A 298 6.17 19.11 -8.70
N PHE A 299 5.66 17.92 -8.98
CA PHE A 299 4.24 17.62 -8.78
C PHE A 299 3.83 17.82 -7.32
N ASP A 300 4.64 17.34 -6.38
CA ASP A 300 4.37 17.54 -4.96
C ASP A 300 4.42 19.01 -4.55
N ARG A 301 5.33 19.81 -5.12
CA ARG A 301 5.45 21.24 -4.85
C ARG A 301 4.31 22.05 -5.42
N ASP A 302 3.93 21.76 -6.66
CA ASP A 302 3.05 22.61 -7.45
C ASP A 302 1.59 22.19 -7.34
N PHE A 303 1.31 20.92 -7.04
CA PHE A 303 -0.04 20.39 -6.83
C PHE A 303 -0.27 19.90 -5.40
N THR A 304 0.43 18.83 -4.96
CA THR A 304 0.11 18.15 -3.68
C THR A 304 0.17 19.11 -2.49
N ALA A 305 1.28 19.82 -2.32
CA ALA A 305 1.45 20.77 -1.22
C ALA A 305 0.38 21.88 -1.27
N ARG A 306 0.02 22.36 -2.47
CA ARG A 306 -0.93 23.46 -2.65
C ARG A 306 -2.36 23.06 -2.33
N ILE A 307 -2.82 21.95 -2.90
CA ILE A 307 -4.22 21.51 -2.73
C ILE A 307 -4.51 21.10 -1.29
N PHE A 308 -3.51 20.55 -0.59
CA PHE A 308 -3.59 20.18 0.82
C PHE A 308 -3.19 21.31 1.79
N GLY A 309 -2.92 22.52 1.28
CA GLY A 309 -2.70 23.71 2.11
C GLY A 309 -1.35 23.76 2.85
N TYR A 310 -0.37 22.95 2.45
CA TYR A 310 0.98 23.04 2.99
C TYR A 310 1.70 24.29 2.48
N PRO A 311 2.45 25.00 3.35
CA PRO A 311 3.17 26.20 2.97
C PRO A 311 4.36 25.91 2.03
N THR A 312 4.95 24.72 2.15
CA THR A 312 6.05 24.25 1.31
C THR A 312 5.97 22.74 1.13
N VAL A 313 6.56 22.22 0.05
CA VAL A 313 6.71 20.77 -0.15
C VAL A 313 7.54 20.09 0.94
N GLY A 314 8.52 20.80 1.52
CA GLY A 314 9.26 20.30 2.67
C GLY A 314 8.39 20.15 3.93
N ALA A 315 7.44 21.07 4.14
CA ALA A 315 6.46 20.92 5.23
C ALA A 315 5.56 19.69 5.00
N TYR A 316 5.12 19.48 3.76
CA TYR A 316 4.39 18.27 3.38
C TYR A 316 5.21 17.01 3.65
N TYR A 317 6.46 16.92 3.19
CA TYR A 317 7.28 15.73 3.38
C TYR A 317 7.57 15.41 4.85
N ARG A 318 7.78 16.42 5.69
CA ARG A 318 7.97 16.20 7.13
C ARG A 318 6.71 15.68 7.82
N ASP A 319 5.55 16.28 7.55
CA ASP A 319 4.29 15.82 8.14
C ASP A 319 3.89 14.43 7.63
N ALA A 320 4.04 14.19 6.33
CA ALA A 320 3.63 12.96 5.67
C ALA A 320 4.57 11.76 5.90
N SER A 321 5.79 11.98 6.41
CA SER A 321 6.71 10.90 6.77
C SER A 321 6.17 10.08 7.96
N SER A 322 6.44 8.78 7.95
CA SER A 322 5.86 7.83 8.91
C SER A 322 6.81 7.36 10.02
N VAL A 323 8.07 7.80 10.00
CA VAL A 323 9.10 7.48 11.03
C VAL A 323 8.56 7.71 12.45
N ASP A 324 8.10 8.92 12.75
CA ASP A 324 7.66 9.29 14.10
C ASP A 324 6.33 8.62 14.50
N ASN A 325 5.47 8.33 13.51
CA ASN A 325 4.20 7.65 13.77
C ASN A 325 4.41 6.17 14.08
N LEU A 326 5.50 5.56 13.59
CA LEU A 326 5.86 4.19 13.95
C LEU A 326 6.08 4.04 15.46
N LEU A 327 6.66 5.02 16.15
CA LEU A 327 6.84 5.01 17.62
C LEU A 327 5.52 4.96 18.40
N LYS A 328 4.44 5.46 17.79
CA LYS A 328 3.10 5.53 18.40
C LYS A 328 2.26 4.29 18.12
N ALA A 329 2.65 3.45 17.16
CA ALA A 329 1.92 2.22 16.83
C ALA A 329 1.83 1.29 18.05
N ARG A 330 0.62 0.77 18.32
CA ARG A 330 0.34 -0.21 19.39
C ARG A 330 -0.39 -1.45 18.86
N VAL A 331 -0.08 -1.83 17.62
CA VAL A 331 -0.57 -3.04 16.94
C VAL A 331 0.64 -3.84 16.46
N PRO A 332 0.63 -5.19 16.50
CA PRO A 332 1.72 -6.00 15.97
C PRO A 332 2.00 -5.63 14.50
N THR A 333 3.19 -5.11 14.23
CA THR A 333 3.58 -4.55 12.93
C THR A 333 4.79 -5.30 12.39
N PHE A 334 4.58 -6.07 11.32
CA PHE A 334 5.63 -6.69 10.54
C PHE A 334 6.09 -5.75 9.43
N ILE A 335 7.40 -5.56 9.27
CA ILE A 335 7.98 -4.69 8.26
C ILE A 335 8.93 -5.52 7.39
N LEU A 336 8.76 -5.44 6.08
CA LEU A 336 9.66 -6.06 5.10
C LEU A 336 10.33 -4.97 4.25
N HIS A 337 11.67 -5.00 4.21
CA HIS A 337 12.46 -4.00 3.50
C HIS A 337 13.70 -4.60 2.82
N ALA A 338 14.00 -4.15 1.60
CA ALA A 338 15.22 -4.55 0.90
C ALA A 338 16.23 -3.41 0.97
N LYS A 339 17.45 -3.68 1.43
CA LYS A 339 18.49 -2.64 1.60
C LYS A 339 18.98 -2.04 0.29
N ASP A 340 18.73 -2.72 -0.84
CA ASP A 340 19.04 -2.24 -2.18
C ASP A 340 17.83 -1.61 -2.89
N ASP A 341 16.74 -1.32 -2.18
CA ASP A 341 15.55 -0.67 -2.73
C ASP A 341 15.91 0.73 -3.28
N PRO A 342 15.77 0.97 -4.61
CA PRO A 342 16.20 2.22 -5.23
C PRO A 342 15.21 3.38 -5.05
N ILE A 343 14.04 3.13 -4.46
CA ILE A 343 12.97 4.12 -4.26
C ILE A 343 12.82 4.44 -2.77
N SER A 344 12.60 3.41 -1.96
CA SER A 344 12.56 3.52 -0.50
C SER A 344 13.95 3.20 0.04
N VAL A 345 14.87 4.15 -0.12
CA VAL A 345 16.29 3.89 0.17
C VAL A 345 16.55 3.60 1.66
N ASP A 346 17.55 2.77 1.94
CA ASP A 346 17.89 2.29 3.29
C ASP A 346 18.22 3.43 4.26
N GLU A 347 18.73 4.57 3.77
CA GLU A 347 19.02 5.76 4.59
C GLU A 347 17.77 6.36 5.27
N GLY A 348 16.58 6.06 4.75
CA GLY A 348 15.30 6.51 5.32
C GLY A 348 14.70 5.54 6.32
N VAL A 349 15.28 4.35 6.53
CA VAL A 349 14.68 3.27 7.31
C VAL A 349 14.82 3.51 8.81
N PRO A 350 13.73 3.39 9.60
CA PRO A 350 13.71 3.77 11.01
C PRO A 350 14.16 2.62 11.92
N TYR A 351 15.40 2.18 11.77
CA TYR A 351 15.95 1.03 12.50
C TYR A 351 15.89 1.20 14.02
N ASP A 352 16.13 2.40 14.52
CA ASP A 352 16.18 2.67 15.96
C ASP A 352 14.77 2.80 16.53
N GLU A 353 13.83 3.38 15.80
CA GLU A 353 12.41 3.44 16.17
C GLU A 353 11.79 2.04 16.22
N VAL A 354 12.17 1.14 15.30
CA VAL A 354 11.77 -0.28 15.33
C VAL A 354 12.28 -0.97 16.60
N LYS A 355 13.54 -0.73 16.99
CA LYS A 355 14.11 -1.30 18.22
C LYS A 355 13.51 -0.67 19.48
N ALA A 356 13.06 0.58 19.41
CA ALA A 356 12.40 1.26 20.51
C ALA A 356 10.94 0.82 20.69
N ASN A 357 10.24 0.43 19.63
CA ASN A 357 8.83 0.04 19.70
C ASN A 357 8.65 -1.48 19.93
N PRO A 358 8.08 -1.92 21.07
CA PRO A 358 7.88 -3.35 21.36
C PRO A 358 6.86 -4.05 20.45
N TYR A 359 6.06 -3.29 19.68
CA TYR A 359 5.07 -3.82 18.74
C TYR A 359 5.63 -4.08 17.33
N CYS A 360 6.88 -3.70 17.05
CA CYS A 360 7.45 -3.78 15.71
C CYS A 360 8.43 -4.96 15.57
N PHE A 361 8.39 -5.58 14.39
CA PHE A 361 9.40 -6.52 13.93
C PHE A 361 9.71 -6.21 12.47
N MET A 362 10.97 -5.91 12.16
CA MET A 362 11.43 -5.64 10.81
C MET A 362 12.36 -6.75 10.32
N ALA A 363 12.10 -7.25 9.13
CA ALA A 363 12.99 -8.10 8.37
C ALA A 363 13.60 -7.30 7.22
N THR A 364 14.93 -7.26 7.16
CA THR A 364 15.66 -6.63 6.05
C THR A 364 16.42 -7.66 5.24
N THR A 365 16.29 -7.62 3.93
CA THR A 365 17.10 -8.43 3.01
C THR A 365 18.22 -7.58 2.38
N PRO A 366 19.43 -8.13 2.15
CA PRO A 366 20.49 -7.42 1.44
C PRO A 366 20.09 -6.99 0.03
N THR A 367 19.31 -7.83 -0.65
CA THR A 367 18.76 -7.56 -1.99
C THR A 367 17.26 -7.81 -2.02
N GLY A 368 16.58 -7.27 -3.02
CA GLY A 368 15.14 -7.50 -3.22
C GLY A 368 14.46 -6.42 -4.04
N GLY A 369 15.07 -5.24 -4.18
CA GLY A 369 14.47 -4.11 -4.91
C GLY A 369 13.15 -3.62 -4.30
N HIS A 370 12.48 -2.72 -5.00
CA HIS A 370 11.21 -2.15 -4.56
C HIS A 370 10.04 -3.07 -4.89
N LEU A 371 9.42 -3.69 -3.87
CA LEU A 371 8.27 -4.58 -4.00
C LEU A 371 8.50 -5.80 -4.92
N SER A 372 9.75 -6.29 -5.01
CA SER A 372 10.10 -7.34 -5.97
C SER A 372 10.30 -8.70 -5.30
N TRP A 373 11.44 -8.89 -4.62
CA TRP A 373 11.89 -10.18 -4.06
C TRP A 373 11.70 -11.36 -5.02
N PHE A 374 12.03 -11.19 -6.30
CA PHE A 374 11.89 -12.28 -7.28
C PHE A 374 13.02 -13.30 -7.15
N GLU A 375 12.64 -14.57 -7.16
CA GLU A 375 13.53 -15.72 -7.14
C GLU A 375 13.72 -16.31 -8.54
N TYR A 376 14.65 -17.26 -8.65
CA TYR A 376 14.81 -18.03 -9.87
C TYR A 376 13.49 -18.73 -10.24
N GLY A 377 13.11 -18.71 -11.52
CA GLY A 377 11.80 -19.19 -11.98
C GLY A 377 10.69 -18.13 -11.98
N GLY A 378 10.96 -16.90 -11.51
CA GLY A 378 10.06 -15.75 -11.64
C GLY A 378 9.00 -15.64 -10.53
N GLY A 379 8.95 -16.59 -9.60
CA GLY A 379 8.16 -16.46 -8.37
C GLY A 379 8.75 -15.39 -7.43
N ARG A 380 7.93 -14.89 -6.52
CA ARG A 380 8.40 -14.06 -5.41
C ARG A 380 8.77 -14.93 -4.21
N TRP A 381 9.66 -14.43 -3.38
CA TRP A 381 10.05 -15.04 -2.11
C TRP A 381 8.81 -15.34 -1.25
N SER A 382 8.68 -16.59 -0.82
CA SER A 382 7.48 -17.14 -0.17
C SER A 382 7.77 -17.81 1.15
#